data_AF-A0A0G4IMF2-F1
#
_entry.id   AF-A0A0G4IMF2-F1
#
_cell.length_a   1.000
_cell.length_b   1.000
_cell.length_c   1.000
_cell.angle_alpha   90.00
_cell.angle_beta   90.00
_cell.angle_gamma   90.00
#
_symmetry.space_group_name_H-M   'P 1'
#
loop_
_entity.id
_entity.type
_entity.pdbx_description
1 polymer ?
#
loop_
_entity_poly.entity_id
_entity_poly.type
_entity_poly.pdbx_seq_one_letter_code
_entity_poly.pdbx_strand_id
1 'polypeptide(L)'
;MTTAAGPGDPDVAHLTSADFDHVYEMGEDTFLLMSVLDDHIAALCANAAPRVCVEIGSGSGIVSAHLSNLIRYHSARRPIIFATDVNEKAAEATSKTFAKNAVRGEVIVTDLASALERRLSHRVDVLVFNPPYVPSPASELRRRDLTAAWAGGINGAEVIERFLPAIDKLLSPHGMLFLVLIEANLPDVIFAKLESQGFHCQTLARRHVAGERLRITGITRQQ
;
A
#
# COMPACT_ATOMS: atom_id res chain seq x y z
N MET A 1 31.03 -19.05 5.14
CA MET A 1 30.02 -18.06 5.57
C MET A 1 29.36 -17.52 4.31
N THR A 2 28.31 -18.19 3.83
CA THR A 2 27.45 -17.65 2.77
C THR A 2 26.64 -16.52 3.39
N THR A 3 26.90 -15.29 2.99
CA THR A 3 25.97 -14.19 3.23
C THR A 3 24.64 -14.63 2.63
N ALA A 4 23.62 -14.85 3.47
CA ALA A 4 22.27 -15.04 2.94
C ALA A 4 21.97 -13.82 2.08
N ALA A 5 21.76 -14.04 0.78
CA ALA A 5 21.30 -12.97 -0.10
C ALA A 5 20.02 -12.41 0.53
N GLY A 6 19.86 -11.07 0.56
CA GLY A 6 18.67 -10.42 1.08
C GLY A 6 17.38 -10.88 0.37
N PRO A 7 16.21 -10.34 0.74
CA PRO A 7 14.92 -10.74 0.17
C PRO A 7 14.87 -10.67 -1.38
N GLY A 8 15.77 -9.90 -1.99
CA GLY A 8 15.89 -9.71 -3.43
C GLY A 8 14.87 -8.70 -3.94
N ASP A 9 15.34 -7.74 -4.72
CA ASP A 9 14.46 -6.74 -5.32
C ASP A 9 13.44 -7.41 -6.25
N PRO A 10 12.19 -6.94 -6.30
CA PRO A 10 11.20 -7.47 -7.23
C PRO A 10 11.63 -7.35 -8.70
N ASP A 11 11.45 -8.41 -9.47
CA ASP A 11 11.60 -8.38 -10.93
C ASP A 11 10.40 -7.63 -11.55
N VAL A 12 10.67 -6.42 -12.01
CA VAL A 12 9.72 -5.57 -12.74
C VAL A 12 10.16 -5.31 -14.18
N ALA A 13 11.04 -6.16 -14.74
CA ALA A 13 11.61 -5.96 -16.07
C ALA A 13 10.60 -6.05 -17.23
N HIS A 14 9.35 -6.43 -16.96
CA HIS A 14 8.25 -6.34 -17.93
C HIS A 14 7.70 -4.92 -18.09
N LEU A 15 7.98 -4.00 -17.16
CA LEU A 15 7.58 -2.60 -17.27
C LEU A 15 8.50 -1.88 -18.24
N THR A 16 7.90 -1.12 -19.13
CA THR A 16 8.57 -0.33 -20.15
C THR A 16 8.16 1.14 -20.05
N SER A 17 8.88 2.03 -20.72
CA SER A 17 8.50 3.45 -20.77
C SER A 17 7.07 3.69 -21.28
N ALA A 18 6.55 2.81 -22.16
CA ALA A 18 5.18 2.91 -22.67
C ALA A 18 4.12 2.56 -21.62
N ASP A 19 4.46 1.74 -20.61
CA ASP A 19 3.54 1.45 -19.51
C ASP A 19 3.35 2.68 -18.62
N PHE A 20 4.38 3.51 -18.46
CA PHE A 20 4.35 4.72 -17.63
C PHE A 20 3.54 5.87 -18.24
N ASP A 21 3.10 5.75 -19.50
CA ASP A 21 2.06 6.62 -20.07
C ASP A 21 0.68 6.38 -19.41
N HIS A 22 0.52 5.25 -18.70
CA HIS A 22 -0.75 4.79 -18.15
C HIS A 22 -0.69 4.31 -16.69
N VAL A 23 0.49 3.97 -16.18
CA VAL A 23 0.72 3.45 -14.83
C VAL A 23 1.69 4.36 -14.10
N TYR A 24 1.48 4.56 -12.80
CA TYR A 24 2.38 5.37 -11.98
C TYR A 24 3.81 4.81 -12.03
N GLU A 25 4.75 5.67 -12.41
CA GLU A 25 6.18 5.38 -12.31
C GLU A 25 6.62 5.51 -10.85
N MET A 26 7.29 4.48 -10.34
CA MET A 26 7.75 4.39 -8.95
C MET A 26 8.54 5.65 -8.54
N GLY A 27 8.04 6.36 -7.53
CA GLY A 27 8.67 7.54 -6.97
C GLY A 27 9.33 7.31 -5.60
N GLU A 28 9.83 8.41 -5.03
CA GLU A 28 10.42 8.45 -3.69
C GLU A 28 9.48 7.97 -2.58
N ASP A 29 8.18 8.18 -2.74
CA ASP A 29 7.12 7.67 -1.88
C ASP A 29 7.08 6.14 -1.85
N THR A 30 7.18 5.51 -3.03
CA THR A 30 7.21 4.06 -3.22
C THR A 30 8.46 3.47 -2.54
N PHE A 31 9.63 4.07 -2.79
CA PHE A 31 10.89 3.59 -2.21
C PHE A 31 10.97 3.82 -0.69
N LEU A 32 10.44 4.94 -0.19
CA LEU A 32 10.36 5.18 1.25
C LEU A 32 9.42 4.16 1.92
N LEU A 33 8.28 3.85 1.31
CA LEU A 33 7.35 2.84 1.81
C LEU A 33 8.01 1.46 1.83
N MET A 34 8.70 1.05 0.76
CA MET A 34 9.44 -0.22 0.71
C MET A 34 10.50 -0.32 1.80
N SER A 35 11.28 0.75 2.02
CA SER A 35 12.27 0.81 3.10
C SER A 35 11.65 0.65 4.49
N VAL A 36 10.46 1.23 4.71
CA VAL A 36 9.75 1.03 5.99
C VAL A 36 9.27 -0.42 6.13
N LEU A 37 8.83 -1.06 5.04
CA LEU A 37 8.48 -2.48 5.07
C LEU A 37 9.68 -3.36 5.41
N ASP A 38 10.88 -3.06 4.88
CA ASP A 38 12.12 -3.78 5.22
C ASP A 38 12.35 -3.79 6.74
N ASP A 39 12.15 -2.64 7.39
CA ASP A 39 12.40 -2.47 8.83
C ASP A 39 11.34 -3.17 9.71
N HIS A 40 10.12 -3.36 9.22
CA HIS A 40 8.97 -3.80 10.05
C HIS A 40 8.53 -5.24 9.81
N ILE A 41 8.66 -5.76 8.59
CA ILE A 41 8.12 -7.09 8.23
C ILE A 41 8.83 -8.22 9.00
N ALA A 42 10.12 -8.09 9.30
CA ALA A 42 10.86 -9.06 10.09
C ALA A 42 10.24 -9.25 11.50
N ALA A 43 9.91 -8.15 12.18
CA ALA A 43 9.31 -8.17 13.51
C ALA A 43 7.87 -8.74 13.48
N LEU A 44 7.08 -8.36 12.48
CA LEU A 44 5.75 -8.95 12.26
C LEU A 44 5.84 -10.47 12.03
N CYS A 45 6.86 -10.91 11.27
CA CYS A 45 7.13 -12.34 11.05
C CYS A 45 7.51 -13.10 12.31
N ALA A 46 8.33 -12.49 13.18
CA ALA A 46 8.74 -13.10 14.44
C ALA A 46 7.57 -13.29 15.43
N ASN A 47 6.63 -12.35 15.46
CA ASN A 47 5.44 -12.44 16.33
C ASN A 47 4.39 -13.39 15.75
N ALA A 48 3.94 -13.14 14.52
CA ALA A 48 2.97 -13.95 13.81
C ALA A 48 3.03 -13.65 12.31
N ALA A 49 3.80 -14.47 11.57
CA ALA A 49 3.99 -14.27 10.14
C ALA A 49 2.69 -14.01 9.35
N PRO A 50 2.56 -12.87 8.64
CA PRO A 50 1.34 -12.47 7.94
C PRO A 50 0.85 -13.53 6.97
N ARG A 51 -0.47 -13.72 6.93
CA ARG A 51 -1.12 -14.72 6.07
C ARG A 51 -1.87 -14.07 4.92
N VAL A 52 -2.57 -12.98 5.20
CA VAL A 52 -3.35 -12.23 4.22
C VAL A 52 -2.86 -10.79 4.19
N CYS A 53 -2.38 -10.38 3.02
CA CYS A 53 -1.94 -9.01 2.78
C CYS A 53 -2.82 -8.37 1.72
N VAL A 54 -3.05 -7.07 1.83
CA VAL A 54 -3.80 -6.30 0.85
C VAL A 54 -3.04 -5.03 0.49
N GLU A 55 -2.90 -4.74 -0.79
CA GLU A 55 -2.45 -3.44 -1.29
C GLU A 55 -3.61 -2.76 -2.02
N ILE A 56 -3.89 -1.50 -1.68
CA ILE A 56 -4.86 -0.66 -2.37
C ILE A 56 -4.11 0.31 -3.27
N GLY A 57 -4.52 0.45 -4.54
CA GLY A 57 -3.84 1.28 -5.53
C GLY A 57 -2.48 0.71 -5.91
N SER A 58 -2.44 -0.54 -6.38
CA SER A 58 -1.19 -1.27 -6.54
C SER A 58 -0.26 -0.74 -7.63
N GLY A 59 -0.75 0.05 -8.59
CA GLY A 59 0.09 0.66 -9.63
C GLY A 59 0.88 -0.39 -10.41
N SER A 60 2.21 -0.36 -10.28
CA SER A 60 3.10 -1.33 -10.90
C SER A 60 3.13 -2.70 -10.21
N GLY A 61 2.61 -2.82 -8.99
CA GLY A 61 2.62 -4.02 -8.16
C GLY A 61 3.95 -4.28 -7.45
N ILE A 62 4.90 -3.34 -7.51
CA ILE A 62 6.24 -3.50 -6.93
C ILE A 62 6.19 -3.67 -5.41
N VAL A 63 5.33 -2.92 -4.70
CA VAL A 63 5.23 -2.97 -3.24
C VAL A 63 4.63 -4.31 -2.78
N SER A 64 3.57 -4.79 -3.43
CA SER A 64 3.06 -6.14 -3.21
C SER A 64 4.10 -7.23 -3.43
N ALA A 65 4.88 -7.15 -4.52
CA ALA A 65 5.93 -8.13 -4.79
C ALA A 65 7.05 -8.07 -3.74
N HIS A 66 7.44 -6.87 -3.33
CA HIS A 66 8.42 -6.64 -2.26
C HIS A 66 7.96 -7.24 -0.94
N LEU A 67 6.72 -6.95 -0.54
CA LEU A 67 6.09 -7.50 0.67
C LEU A 67 6.06 -9.03 0.66
N SER A 68 5.70 -9.64 -0.48
CA SER A 68 5.75 -11.10 -0.67
C SER A 68 7.17 -11.65 -0.45
N ASN A 69 8.19 -11.02 -1.04
CA ASN A 69 9.58 -11.44 -0.90
C ASN A 69 10.06 -11.31 0.55
N LEU A 70 9.78 -10.19 1.22
CA LEU A 70 10.12 -9.97 2.63
C LEU A 70 9.52 -11.03 3.55
N ILE A 71 8.22 -11.32 3.44
CA ILE A 71 7.56 -12.32 4.29
C ILE A 71 8.14 -13.72 4.05
N ARG A 72 8.42 -14.07 2.79
CA ARG A 72 9.05 -15.35 2.41
C ARG A 72 10.49 -15.47 2.87
N TYR A 73 11.20 -14.34 2.98
CA TYR A 73 12.57 -14.28 3.45
C TYR A 73 12.64 -14.43 4.97
N HIS A 74 11.76 -13.73 5.71
CA HIS A 74 11.74 -13.75 7.17
C HIS A 74 10.91 -14.88 7.79
N SER A 75 10.17 -15.66 6.99
CA SER A 75 9.36 -16.76 7.47
C SER A 75 9.22 -17.89 6.45
N ALA A 76 8.94 -19.11 6.92
CA ALA A 76 8.59 -20.23 6.05
C ALA A 76 7.18 -20.11 5.41
N ARG A 77 6.46 -19.00 5.65
CA ARG A 77 5.11 -18.79 5.11
C ARG A 77 5.16 -18.19 3.71
N ARG A 78 4.14 -18.52 2.92
CA ARG A 78 3.82 -17.84 1.66
C ARG A 78 2.51 -17.06 1.87
N PRO A 79 2.54 -15.73 1.94
CA PRO A 79 1.33 -14.93 2.14
C PRO A 79 0.42 -15.05 0.91
N ILE A 80 -0.87 -14.79 1.10
CA ILE A 80 -1.81 -14.50 0.00
C ILE A 80 -1.92 -12.98 -0.08
N ILE A 81 -1.62 -12.41 -1.25
CA ILE A 81 -1.70 -10.98 -1.49
C ILE A 81 -2.90 -10.66 -2.38
N PHE A 82 -3.75 -9.74 -1.94
CA PHE A 82 -4.77 -9.14 -2.79
C PHE A 82 -4.32 -7.73 -3.16
N ALA A 83 -4.25 -7.42 -4.45
CA ALA A 83 -3.99 -6.08 -4.93
C ALA A 83 -5.27 -5.52 -5.56
N THR A 84 -5.60 -4.27 -5.27
CA THR A 84 -6.66 -3.56 -5.97
C THR A 84 -6.12 -2.33 -6.68
N ASP A 85 -6.71 -2.03 -7.82
CA ASP A 85 -6.49 -0.75 -8.49
C ASP A 85 -7.76 -0.35 -9.26
N VAL A 86 -8.02 0.95 -9.38
CA VAL A 86 -9.15 1.44 -10.18
C VAL A 86 -8.79 1.50 -11.67
N ASN A 87 -7.50 1.57 -11.98
CA ASN A 87 -6.96 1.63 -13.33
C ASN A 87 -6.67 0.20 -13.85
N GLU A 88 -7.36 -0.19 -14.92
CA GLU A 88 -7.19 -1.51 -15.53
C GLU A 88 -5.76 -1.78 -16.01
N LYS A 89 -5.04 -0.74 -16.46
CA LYS A 89 -3.64 -0.86 -16.90
C LYS A 89 -2.69 -1.11 -15.72
N ALA A 90 -2.94 -0.49 -14.58
CA ALA A 90 -2.20 -0.75 -13.35
C ALA A 90 -2.46 -2.18 -12.85
N ALA A 91 -3.72 -2.64 -12.88
CA ALA A 91 -4.06 -4.02 -12.52
C ALA A 91 -3.39 -5.05 -13.46
N GLU A 92 -3.32 -4.76 -14.77
CA GLU A 92 -2.60 -5.60 -15.74
C GLU A 92 -1.09 -5.63 -15.44
N ALA A 93 -0.47 -4.46 -15.20
CA ALA A 93 0.94 -4.35 -14.84
C ALA A 93 1.26 -5.11 -13.56
N THR A 94 0.44 -4.93 -12.51
CA THR A 94 0.55 -5.66 -11.23
C THR A 94 0.43 -7.17 -11.45
N SER A 95 -0.48 -7.63 -12.31
CA SER A 95 -0.64 -9.07 -12.61
C SER A 95 0.62 -9.66 -13.25
N LYS A 96 1.27 -8.92 -14.16
CA LYS A 96 2.56 -9.32 -14.76
C LYS A 96 3.67 -9.34 -13.70
N THR A 97 3.72 -8.35 -12.82
CA THR A 97 4.64 -8.30 -11.68
C THR A 97 4.46 -9.51 -10.75
N PHE A 98 3.21 -9.88 -10.45
CA PHE A 98 2.91 -11.05 -9.62
C PHE A 98 3.44 -12.34 -10.26
N ALA A 99 3.23 -12.51 -11.57
CA ALA A 99 3.71 -13.66 -12.31
C ALA A 99 5.24 -13.77 -12.30
N LYS A 100 5.95 -12.66 -12.54
CA LYS A 100 7.42 -12.60 -12.53
C LYS A 100 8.03 -12.92 -11.17
N ASN A 101 7.37 -12.51 -10.08
CA ASN A 101 7.88 -12.67 -8.71
C ASN A 101 7.30 -13.88 -7.97
N ALA A 102 6.50 -14.71 -8.65
CA ALA A 102 5.78 -15.83 -8.07
C ALA A 102 4.96 -15.44 -6.81
N VAL A 103 4.35 -14.25 -6.85
CA VAL A 103 3.44 -13.78 -5.81
C VAL A 103 2.17 -14.62 -5.84
N ARG A 104 1.78 -15.15 -4.69
CA ARG A 104 0.52 -15.88 -4.56
C ARG A 104 -0.58 -14.88 -4.24
N GLY A 105 -1.51 -14.68 -5.16
CA GLY A 105 -2.51 -13.63 -4.96
C GLY A 105 -3.51 -13.45 -6.09
N GLU A 106 -4.36 -12.44 -5.92
CA GLU A 106 -5.31 -11.98 -6.94
C GLU A 106 -5.17 -10.46 -7.10
N VAL A 107 -5.31 -9.98 -8.33
CA VAL A 107 -5.37 -8.55 -8.66
C VAL A 107 -6.79 -8.23 -9.13
N ILE A 108 -7.40 -7.20 -8.57
CA ILE A 108 -8.82 -6.90 -8.77
C ILE A 108 -8.97 -5.44 -9.19
N VAL A 109 -9.60 -5.23 -10.35
CA VAL A 109 -10.01 -3.88 -10.77
C VAL A 109 -11.23 -3.47 -9.95
N THR A 110 -11.06 -2.53 -9.02
CA THR A 110 -12.14 -2.08 -8.14
C THR A 110 -11.83 -0.72 -7.52
N ASP A 111 -12.87 -0.05 -7.03
CA ASP A 111 -12.71 1.19 -6.25
C ASP A 111 -12.32 0.85 -4.81
N LEU A 112 -11.15 1.33 -4.37
CA LEU A 112 -10.54 1.06 -3.06
C LEU A 112 -10.55 -0.44 -2.74
N ALA A 113 -11.21 -0.84 -1.65
CA ALA A 113 -11.30 -2.23 -1.20
C ALA A 113 -12.71 -2.83 -1.38
N SER A 114 -13.60 -2.17 -2.11
CA SER A 114 -15.04 -2.52 -2.14
C SER A 114 -15.34 -3.99 -2.52
N ALA A 115 -14.55 -4.58 -3.44
CA ALA A 115 -14.68 -6.00 -3.80
C ALA A 115 -14.21 -6.98 -2.70
N LEU A 116 -13.44 -6.51 -1.72
CA LEU A 116 -12.75 -7.33 -0.72
C LEU A 116 -13.38 -7.24 0.68
N GLU A 117 -13.98 -6.11 1.06
CA GLU A 117 -14.43 -5.82 2.43
C GLU A 117 -15.23 -6.96 3.09
N ARG A 118 -16.21 -7.53 2.37
CA ARG A 118 -17.05 -8.59 2.90
C ARG A 118 -16.29 -9.90 3.12
N ARG A 119 -15.41 -10.28 2.19
CA ARG A 119 -14.73 -11.58 2.20
C ARG A 119 -13.51 -11.58 3.12
N LEU A 120 -12.84 -10.44 3.23
CA LEU A 120 -11.64 -10.26 4.04
C LEU A 120 -11.91 -9.55 5.37
N SER A 121 -13.18 -9.53 5.81
CA SER A 121 -13.57 -8.81 7.02
C SER A 121 -12.76 -9.27 8.24
N HIS A 122 -12.03 -8.34 8.86
CA HIS A 122 -11.12 -8.55 9.99
C HIS A 122 -10.08 -9.67 9.78
N ARG A 123 -9.59 -9.84 8.55
CA ARG A 123 -8.64 -10.90 8.18
C ARG A 123 -7.33 -10.39 7.60
N VAL A 124 -7.18 -9.10 7.36
CA VAL A 124 -5.98 -8.54 6.74
C VAL A 124 -4.91 -8.28 7.80
N ASP A 125 -3.79 -8.98 7.69
CA ASP A 125 -2.66 -8.89 8.62
C ASP A 125 -1.71 -7.74 8.26
N VAL A 126 -1.54 -7.47 6.95
CA VAL A 126 -0.81 -6.30 6.45
C VAL A 126 -1.66 -5.63 5.38
N LEU A 127 -2.04 -4.38 5.63
CA LEU A 127 -2.72 -3.52 4.66
C LEU A 127 -1.72 -2.45 4.22
N VAL A 128 -1.65 -2.18 2.92
CA VAL A 128 -0.76 -1.16 2.37
C VAL A 128 -1.58 -0.23 1.51
N PHE A 129 -1.36 1.07 1.67
CA PHE A 129 -1.95 2.06 0.79
C PHE A 129 -0.97 3.20 0.54
N ASN A 130 -0.57 3.35 -0.72
CA ASN A 130 0.04 4.57 -1.24
C ASN A 130 -1.05 5.34 -2.03
N PRO A 131 -1.84 6.20 -1.36
CA PRO A 131 -3.01 6.83 -1.98
C PRO A 131 -2.61 7.90 -3.01
N PRO A 132 -3.53 8.29 -3.91
CA PRO A 132 -3.44 9.58 -4.57
C PRO A 132 -3.60 10.70 -3.52
N TYR A 133 -2.48 11.28 -3.09
CA TYR A 133 -2.42 12.24 -1.99
C TYR A 133 -2.20 13.69 -2.43
N VAL A 134 -2.13 13.97 -3.74
CA VAL A 134 -1.83 15.32 -4.25
C VAL A 134 -3.11 16.16 -4.29
N PRO A 135 -3.10 17.41 -3.78
CA PRO A 135 -4.22 18.31 -3.94
C PRO A 135 -4.58 18.52 -5.42
N SER A 136 -5.84 18.28 -5.79
CA SER A 136 -6.27 18.33 -7.19
C SER A 136 -7.71 18.81 -7.34
N PRO A 137 -8.08 19.39 -8.50
CA PRO A 137 -9.46 19.76 -8.79
C PRO A 137 -10.42 18.56 -8.78
N ALA A 138 -11.68 18.78 -8.42
CA ALA A 138 -12.70 17.73 -8.39
C ALA A 138 -12.94 17.02 -9.74
N SER A 139 -12.59 17.66 -10.87
CA SER A 139 -12.64 17.05 -12.20
C SER A 139 -11.65 15.90 -12.38
N GLU A 140 -10.53 15.92 -11.67
CA GLU A 140 -9.48 14.89 -11.75
C GLU A 140 -9.80 13.66 -10.89
N LEU A 141 -10.48 13.85 -9.74
CA LEU A 141 -10.88 12.79 -8.81
C LEU A 141 -11.75 11.67 -9.41
N ARG A 142 -12.47 11.97 -10.49
CA ARG A 142 -13.39 11.01 -11.13
C ARG A 142 -12.73 10.17 -12.23
N ARG A 143 -11.47 10.46 -12.56
CA ARG A 143 -10.74 9.73 -13.58
C ARG A 143 -10.29 8.38 -13.05
N ARG A 144 -10.11 7.43 -13.96
CA ARG A 144 -9.66 6.05 -13.66
C ARG A 144 -8.42 5.65 -14.46
N ASP A 145 -7.78 6.64 -15.09
CA ASP A 145 -6.52 6.47 -15.81
C ASP A 145 -5.35 6.87 -14.89
N LEU A 146 -4.21 7.21 -15.49
CA LEU A 146 -3.02 7.63 -14.75
C LEU A 146 -3.28 8.77 -13.75
N THR A 147 -4.25 9.66 -14.02
CA THR A 147 -4.61 10.74 -13.08
C THR A 147 -5.08 10.22 -11.72
N ALA A 148 -5.68 9.04 -11.68
CA ALA A 148 -6.12 8.42 -10.43
C ALA A 148 -4.96 8.04 -9.50
N ALA A 149 -3.72 8.04 -9.99
CA ALA A 149 -2.53 7.75 -9.18
C ALA A 149 -2.11 8.92 -8.28
N TRP A 150 -2.47 10.16 -8.60
CA TRP A 150 -2.10 11.33 -7.79
C TRP A 150 -3.29 12.13 -7.28
N ALA A 151 -4.41 12.19 -8.02
CA ALA A 151 -5.49 13.14 -7.75
C ALA A 151 -6.25 12.82 -6.46
N GLY A 152 -5.95 13.57 -5.40
CA GLY A 152 -6.49 13.35 -4.06
C GLY A 152 -7.58 14.34 -3.64
N GLY A 153 -7.91 15.33 -4.47
CA GLY A 153 -8.98 16.30 -4.19
C GLY A 153 -8.55 17.47 -3.31
N ILE A 154 -9.48 18.03 -2.55
CA ILE A 154 -9.20 19.08 -1.56
C ILE A 154 -8.18 18.54 -0.55
N ASN A 155 -7.08 19.27 -0.37
CA ASN A 155 -5.95 18.89 0.49
C ASN A 155 -5.31 17.53 0.12
N GLY A 156 -5.67 16.95 -1.02
CA GLY A 156 -5.23 15.60 -1.41
C GLY A 156 -5.80 14.49 -0.52
N ALA A 157 -6.83 14.75 0.27
CA ALA A 157 -7.29 13.84 1.32
C ALA A 157 -8.61 13.11 1.00
N GLU A 158 -9.34 13.48 -0.06
CA GLU A 158 -10.69 12.95 -0.30
C GLU A 158 -10.70 11.43 -0.53
N VAL A 159 -9.71 10.90 -1.26
CA VAL A 159 -9.57 9.45 -1.48
C VAL A 159 -9.17 8.73 -0.18
N ILE A 160 -8.30 9.36 0.62
CA ILE A 160 -7.88 8.83 1.92
C ILE A 160 -9.06 8.76 2.88
N GLU A 161 -9.86 9.83 2.97
CA GLU A 161 -11.04 9.91 3.83
C GLU A 161 -12.09 8.85 3.49
N ARG A 162 -12.30 8.58 2.19
CA ARG A 162 -13.17 7.51 1.70
C ARG A 162 -12.66 6.11 2.06
N PHE A 163 -11.34 5.96 2.20
CA PHE A 163 -10.71 4.69 2.57
C PHE A 163 -10.77 4.40 4.07
N LEU A 164 -10.78 5.42 4.94
CA LEU A 164 -10.71 5.22 6.40
C LEU A 164 -11.70 4.18 6.95
N PRO A 165 -12.99 4.12 6.53
CA PRO A 165 -13.92 3.10 6.99
C PRO A 165 -13.52 1.66 6.63
N ALA A 166 -12.74 1.45 5.57
CA ALA A 166 -12.26 0.14 5.17
C ALA A 166 -11.19 -0.41 6.12
N ILE A 167 -10.47 0.46 6.85
CA ILE A 167 -9.43 0.06 7.81
C ILE A 167 -10.05 -0.86 8.87
N ASP A 168 -11.15 -0.43 9.49
CA ASP A 168 -11.85 -1.25 10.48
C ASP A 168 -12.45 -2.51 9.87
N LYS A 169 -13.04 -2.43 8.68
CA LYS A 169 -13.62 -3.61 8.05
C LYS A 169 -12.58 -4.67 7.72
N LEU A 170 -11.36 -4.28 7.33
CA LEU A 170 -10.35 -5.20 6.80
C LEU A 170 -9.35 -5.69 7.83
N LEU A 171 -8.79 -4.80 8.65
CA LEU A 171 -7.68 -5.14 9.54
C LEU A 171 -8.08 -6.20 10.55
N SER A 172 -7.27 -7.25 10.62
CA SER A 172 -7.38 -8.27 11.67
C SER A 172 -7.07 -7.69 13.05
N PRO A 173 -7.37 -8.40 14.16
CA PRO A 173 -7.05 -7.94 15.51
C PRO A 173 -5.57 -7.60 15.74
N HIS A 174 -4.68 -8.17 14.93
CA HIS A 174 -3.23 -7.95 15.00
C HIS A 174 -2.67 -7.33 13.71
N GLY A 175 -3.56 -6.86 12.83
CA GLY A 175 -3.20 -6.32 11.53
C GLY A 175 -2.58 -4.93 11.65
N MET A 176 -1.71 -4.60 10.70
CA MET A 176 -1.07 -3.30 10.58
C MET A 176 -1.31 -2.72 9.19
N LEU A 177 -1.71 -1.44 9.15
CA LEU A 177 -1.76 -0.64 7.94
C LEU A 177 -0.49 0.20 7.81
N PHE A 178 0.11 0.21 6.63
CA PHE A 178 1.14 1.16 6.19
C PHE A 178 0.52 2.14 5.20
N LEU A 179 0.46 3.42 5.57
CA LEU A 179 -0.19 4.49 4.82
C LEU A 179 0.80 5.60 4.48
N VAL A 180 0.89 5.97 3.20
CA VAL A 180 1.65 7.16 2.76
C VAL A 180 0.77 8.40 2.90
N LEU A 181 1.32 9.46 3.48
CA LEU A 181 0.70 10.78 3.61
C LEU A 181 1.71 11.89 3.29
N ILE A 182 1.20 13.05 2.92
CA ILE A 182 1.94 14.33 2.92
C ILE A 182 1.32 15.29 3.93
N GLU A 183 2.05 16.35 4.27
CA GLU A 183 1.58 17.36 5.23
C GLU A 183 0.30 18.07 4.75
N ALA A 184 0.13 18.23 3.44
CA ALA A 184 -1.08 18.81 2.86
C ALA A 184 -2.34 17.98 3.22
N ASN A 185 -2.22 16.67 3.44
CA ASN A 185 -3.35 15.80 3.81
C ASN A 185 -3.82 16.00 5.25
N LEU A 186 -3.17 16.87 6.03
CA LEU A 186 -3.44 17.10 7.45
C LEU A 186 -3.38 15.80 8.28
N PRO A 187 -2.23 15.07 8.32
CA PRO A 187 -2.13 13.77 8.98
C PRO A 187 -2.64 13.75 10.43
N ASP A 188 -2.42 14.83 11.18
CA ASP A 188 -2.83 14.90 12.59
C ASP A 188 -4.36 14.90 12.75
N VAL A 189 -5.11 15.42 11.76
CA VAL A 189 -6.58 15.33 11.71
C VAL A 189 -7.03 13.89 11.43
N ILE A 190 -6.35 13.22 10.50
CA ILE A 190 -6.60 11.80 10.19
C ILE A 190 -6.31 10.94 11.41
N PHE A 191 -5.22 11.21 12.13
CA PHE A 191 -4.83 10.46 13.33
C PHE A 191 -5.87 10.64 14.42
N ALA A 192 -6.24 11.88 14.75
CA ALA A 192 -7.26 12.14 15.77
C ALA A 192 -8.59 11.41 15.48
N LYS A 193 -8.99 11.37 14.20
CA LYS A 193 -10.18 10.62 13.75
C LYS A 193 -10.03 9.11 13.99
N LEU A 194 -8.91 8.50 13.57
CA LEU A 194 -8.67 7.07 13.74
C LEU A 194 -8.48 6.69 15.22
N GLU A 195 -7.79 7.50 16.00
CA GLU A 195 -7.59 7.28 17.44
C GLU A 195 -8.91 7.32 18.20
N SER A 196 -9.83 8.22 17.84
CA SER A 196 -11.19 8.24 18.39
C SER A 196 -12.01 6.97 18.06
N GLN A 197 -11.57 6.19 17.08
CA GLN A 197 -12.18 4.93 16.64
C GLN A 197 -11.45 3.69 17.17
N GLY A 198 -10.52 3.86 18.11
CA GLY A 198 -9.80 2.75 18.74
C GLY A 198 -8.59 2.25 17.94
N PHE A 199 -7.99 3.10 17.11
CA PHE A 199 -6.71 2.81 16.46
C PHE A 199 -5.54 3.52 17.14
N HIS A 200 -4.34 2.96 17.02
CA HIS A 200 -3.09 3.62 17.35
C HIS A 200 -2.41 4.04 16.05
N CYS A 201 -2.03 5.31 15.94
CA CYS A 201 -1.37 5.87 14.77
C CYS A 201 0.06 6.29 15.13
N GLN A 202 1.04 5.86 14.33
CA GLN A 202 2.44 6.20 14.54
C GLN A 202 3.11 6.61 13.23
N THR A 203 3.87 7.70 13.24
CA THR A 203 4.79 8.00 12.13
C THR A 203 5.99 7.06 12.19
N LEU A 204 6.19 6.25 11.16
CA LEU A 204 7.30 5.31 11.04
C LEU A 204 8.52 5.93 10.35
N ALA A 205 8.27 6.78 9.35
CA ALA A 205 9.32 7.48 8.64
C ALA A 205 8.83 8.83 8.09
N ARG A 206 9.78 9.74 7.86
CA ARG A 206 9.57 11.02 7.17
C ARG A 206 10.67 11.25 6.15
N ARG A 207 10.34 11.84 5.00
CA ARG A 207 11.32 12.29 4.01
C ARG A 207 10.87 13.61 3.39
N HIS A 208 11.82 14.50 3.12
CA HIS A 208 11.56 15.71 2.37
C HIS A 208 11.93 15.50 0.91
N VAL A 209 10.99 15.66 -0.01
CA VAL A 209 11.17 15.40 -1.45
C VAL A 209 10.49 16.51 -2.24
N ALA A 210 11.23 17.21 -3.10
CA ALA A 210 10.70 18.21 -4.01
C ALA A 210 9.78 19.29 -3.37
N GLY A 211 10.01 19.64 -2.11
CA GLY A 211 9.18 20.62 -1.36
C GLY A 211 8.00 20.01 -0.60
N GLU A 212 7.74 18.72 -0.79
CA GLU A 212 6.77 17.95 -0.02
C GLU A 212 7.44 17.22 1.16
N ARG A 213 6.65 16.96 2.19
CA ARG A 213 7.06 16.20 3.39
C ARG A 213 6.29 14.90 3.43
N LEU A 214 6.87 13.85 2.85
CA LEU A 214 6.35 12.49 2.87
C LEU A 214 6.42 11.93 4.29
N ARG A 215 5.38 11.19 4.67
CA ARG A 215 5.21 10.53 5.96
C ARG A 215 4.67 9.12 5.74
N ILE A 216 5.38 8.10 6.20
CA ILE A 216 4.84 6.74 6.28
C ILE A 216 4.25 6.54 7.67
N THR A 217 2.98 6.18 7.73
CA THR A 217 2.23 5.98 8.97
C THR A 217 1.92 4.50 9.16
N GLY A 218 2.20 3.99 10.36
CA GLY A 218 1.74 2.72 10.86
C GLY A 218 0.45 2.88 11.65
N ILE A 219 -0.58 2.09 11.33
CA ILE A 219 -1.87 2.11 12.02
C ILE A 219 -2.21 0.70 12.48
N THR A 220 -2.50 0.54 13.76
CA THR A 220 -2.90 -0.74 14.38
C THR A 220 -4.14 -0.53 15.26
N ARG A 221 -4.83 -1.62 15.62
CA ARG A 221 -5.91 -1.54 16.63
C ARG A 221 -5.32 -1.31 18.02
N GLN A 222 -5.97 -0.49 18.84
CA GLN A 222 -5.70 -0.44 20.27
C GLN A 222 -6.09 -1.78 20.90
N GLN A 223 -5.22 -2.29 21.78
CA GLN A 223 -5.47 -3.52 22.54
C GLN A 223 -6.26 -3.22 23.82
#